data_AF-A0A955YLS8-F1
#
_entry.id   AF-A0A955YLS8-F1
#
_cell.length_a   1.000
_cell.length_b   1.000
_cell.length_c   1.000
_cell.angle_alpha   90.00
_cell.angle_beta   90.00
_cell.angle_gamma   90.00
#
_symmetry.space_group_name_H-M   'P 1'
#
loop_
_entity.id
_entity.type
_entity.pdbx_description
1 polymer ?
#
loop_
_entity_poly.entity_id
_entity_poly.type
_entity_poly.pdbx_seq_one_letter_code
_entity_poly.pdbx_strand_id
1 'polypeptide(L)'
;MSGSNDALGDTDAQTREFLLRFGFDAERLAELRARLHASAARADNHVVGELEPVDAEALRALPNPGSEEHRELTEAGEAAIRAGRVGVLMLAGGMATRFGAVVKALAEAYDGKSFLDLKLEDAARVASRLDARVPVLIMSSFATDEALRAALGDTNVALPIEVFAQEVSLRLTPDGALHRDAGGALSPYATGHGDLTFALRRSGALRRFVDAGGELLLMSNVDNLVATLDPAVIGAHLAGGKVVTAEVAP
;
A
#
# COMPACT_ATOMS: atom_id res chain seq x y z
N MET A 1 11.33 -4.22 -26.73
CA MET A 1 10.86 -2.86 -26.35
C MET A 1 10.30 -2.11 -27.58
N SER A 2 9.23 -2.59 -28.21
CA SER A 2 8.61 -1.89 -29.35
C SER A 2 7.10 -2.09 -29.49
N GLY A 3 6.41 -2.56 -28.44
CA GLY A 3 4.95 -2.80 -28.46
C GLY A 3 4.10 -1.70 -27.81
N SER A 4 4.69 -0.71 -27.12
CA SER A 4 3.94 0.15 -26.19
C SER A 4 3.32 1.41 -26.79
N ASN A 5 3.61 1.76 -28.06
CA ASN A 5 3.19 3.05 -28.62
C ASN A 5 1.79 3.07 -29.23
N ASP A 6 1.26 1.94 -29.70
CA ASP A 6 -0.06 1.87 -30.34
C ASP A 6 -1.21 1.99 -29.33
N ALA A 7 -1.03 1.52 -28.09
CA ALA A 7 -2.08 1.53 -27.07
C ALA A 7 -2.52 2.95 -26.67
N LEU A 8 -1.64 3.94 -26.84
CA LEU A 8 -1.86 5.34 -26.45
C LEU A 8 -2.26 6.25 -27.63
N GLY A 9 -2.18 5.79 -28.88
CA GLY A 9 -2.50 6.60 -30.06
C GLY A 9 -1.82 7.98 -30.07
N ASP A 10 -2.54 9.03 -30.44
CA ASP A 10 -2.05 10.43 -30.53
C ASP A 10 -1.88 11.14 -29.17
N THR A 11 -1.61 10.41 -28.09
CA THR A 11 -1.35 11.00 -26.77
C THR A 11 -0.09 11.85 -26.78
N ASP A 12 -0.17 13.06 -26.21
CA ASP A 12 0.93 14.02 -26.14
C ASP A 12 2.10 13.54 -25.25
N ALA A 13 3.26 14.17 -25.42
CA ALA A 13 4.49 13.80 -24.72
C ALA A 13 4.40 13.98 -23.20
N GLN A 14 3.71 15.02 -22.71
CA GLN A 14 3.58 15.30 -21.28
C GLN A 14 2.76 14.20 -20.59
N THR A 15 1.66 13.78 -21.21
CA THR A 15 0.85 12.68 -20.72
C THR A 15 1.62 11.37 -20.73
N ARG A 16 2.43 11.10 -21.77
CA ARG A 16 3.28 9.89 -21.83
C ARG A 16 4.33 9.88 -20.71
N GLU A 17 4.99 11.01 -20.46
CA GLU A 17 5.96 11.14 -19.37
C GLU A 17 5.31 10.93 -18.00
N PHE A 18 4.14 11.52 -17.78
CA PHE A 18 3.33 11.30 -16.58
C PHE A 18 3.00 9.81 -16.38
N LEU A 19 2.51 9.14 -17.42
CA LEU A 19 2.17 7.72 -17.38
C LEU A 19 3.40 6.86 -17.04
N LEU A 20 4.55 7.12 -17.69
CA LEU A 20 5.79 6.40 -17.42
C LEU A 20 6.30 6.63 -16.00
N ARG A 21 6.26 7.87 -15.50
CA ARG A 21 6.66 8.22 -14.13
C ARG A 21 5.89 7.42 -13.08
N PHE A 22 4.59 7.22 -13.30
CA PHE A 22 3.72 6.48 -12.39
C PHE A 22 3.51 5.02 -12.81
N GLY A 23 4.41 4.46 -13.64
CA GLY A 23 4.48 3.03 -13.88
C GLY A 23 3.33 2.47 -14.71
N PHE A 24 2.82 3.23 -15.68
CA PHE A 24 1.85 2.73 -16.64
C PHE A 24 2.35 1.50 -17.40
N ASP A 25 1.53 0.45 -17.40
CA ASP A 25 1.77 -0.79 -18.13
C ASP A 25 0.83 -0.90 -19.34
N ALA A 26 1.38 -0.64 -20.53
CA ALA A 26 0.65 -0.70 -21.79
C ALA A 26 0.21 -2.12 -22.16
N GLU A 27 0.99 -3.14 -21.81
CA GLU A 27 0.66 -4.54 -22.09
C GLU A 27 -0.51 -4.95 -21.20
N ARG A 28 -0.46 -4.59 -19.91
CA ARG A 28 -1.56 -4.83 -18.98
C ARG A 28 -2.84 -4.13 -19.40
N LEU A 29 -2.77 -2.88 -19.88
CA LEU A 29 -3.95 -2.19 -20.41
C LEU A 29 -4.52 -2.93 -21.63
N ALA A 30 -3.67 -3.37 -22.56
CA ALA A 30 -4.10 -4.11 -23.74
C ALA A 30 -4.76 -5.45 -23.37
N GLU A 31 -4.21 -6.19 -22.40
CA GLU A 31 -4.82 -7.40 -21.84
C GLU A 31 -6.19 -7.13 -21.24
N LEU A 32 -6.32 -6.10 -20.39
CA LEU A 32 -7.57 -5.73 -19.76
C LEU A 32 -8.62 -5.28 -20.78
N ARG A 33 -8.20 -4.56 -21.83
CA ARG A 33 -9.07 -4.18 -22.95
C ARG A 33 -9.53 -5.39 -23.74
N ALA A 34 -8.64 -6.33 -24.07
CA ALA A 34 -9.00 -7.58 -24.75
C ALA A 34 -9.98 -8.41 -23.90
N ARG A 35 -9.75 -8.47 -22.58
CA ARG A 35 -10.67 -9.09 -21.63
C ARG A 35 -12.01 -8.39 -21.62
N LEU A 36 -12.07 -7.06 -21.60
CA LEU A 36 -13.34 -6.30 -21.65
C LEU A 36 -14.15 -6.64 -22.92
N HIS A 37 -13.49 -6.70 -24.07
CA HIS A 37 -14.14 -7.10 -25.33
C HIS A 37 -14.65 -8.54 -25.30
N ALA A 38 -13.89 -9.46 -24.70
CA ALA A 38 -14.32 -10.84 -24.52
C ALA A 38 -15.42 -10.98 -23.45
N SER A 39 -15.35 -10.18 -22.38
CA SER A 39 -16.24 -10.20 -21.20
C SER A 39 -17.52 -9.40 -21.40
N ALA A 40 -17.66 -8.62 -22.48
CA ALA A 40 -18.97 -8.21 -22.98
C ALA A 40 -19.90 -9.44 -23.20
N ALA A 41 -19.35 -10.66 -23.21
CA ALA A 41 -20.08 -11.92 -23.15
C ALA A 41 -20.17 -12.61 -21.76
N ARG A 42 -19.35 -12.27 -20.73
CA ARG A 42 -19.41 -12.87 -19.36
C ARG A 42 -18.81 -11.98 -18.25
N ALA A 43 -19.54 -11.82 -17.15
CA ALA A 43 -19.14 -11.06 -15.96
C ALA A 43 -18.27 -11.91 -14.99
N ASP A 44 -16.98 -12.08 -15.30
CA ASP A 44 -16.07 -12.94 -14.51
C ASP A 44 -15.33 -12.20 -13.37
N ASN A 45 -15.91 -11.12 -12.83
CA ASN A 45 -15.39 -10.44 -11.62
C ASN A 45 -16.16 -10.80 -10.34
N HIS A 46 -17.03 -11.81 -10.43
CA HIS A 46 -17.73 -12.37 -9.30
C HIS A 46 -17.09 -13.69 -8.90
N VAL A 47 -16.88 -13.87 -7.60
CA VAL A 47 -16.54 -15.19 -7.07
C VAL A 47 -17.80 -16.05 -7.17
N VAL A 48 -17.75 -17.11 -7.99
CA VAL A 48 -18.83 -18.10 -8.12
C VAL A 48 -18.34 -19.38 -7.46
N GLY A 49 -19.00 -19.79 -6.38
CA GLY A 49 -18.65 -20.97 -5.60
C GLY A 49 -19.42 -21.00 -4.27
N GLU A 50 -19.28 -22.10 -3.55
CA GLU A 50 -19.77 -22.17 -2.17
C GLU A 50 -18.84 -21.35 -1.27
N LEU A 51 -19.42 -20.48 -0.45
CA LEU A 51 -18.69 -19.69 0.53
C LEU A 51 -18.58 -20.51 1.81
N GLU A 52 -17.39 -21.00 2.10
CA GLU A 52 -17.10 -21.74 3.33
C GLU A 52 -16.46 -20.81 4.37
N PRO A 53 -16.74 -21.01 5.67
CA PRO A 53 -16.01 -20.32 6.73
C PRO A 53 -14.51 -20.61 6.65
N VAL A 54 -13.69 -19.68 7.15
CA VAL A 54 -12.26 -19.92 7.32
C VAL A 54 -12.06 -21.04 8.33
N ASP A 55 -11.14 -21.97 8.03
CA ASP A 55 -10.76 -23.04 8.94
C ASP A 55 -10.41 -22.49 10.33
N ALA A 56 -10.98 -23.08 11.38
CA ALA A 56 -10.76 -22.63 12.75
C ALA A 56 -9.26 -22.63 13.14
N GLU A 57 -8.47 -23.53 12.54
CA GLU A 57 -7.02 -23.61 12.75
C GLU A 57 -6.24 -22.46 12.08
N ALA A 58 -6.82 -21.82 11.06
CA ALA A 58 -6.25 -20.64 10.43
C ALA A 58 -6.58 -19.35 11.22
N LEU A 59 -7.57 -19.41 12.11
CA LEU A 59 -7.93 -18.31 13.01
C LEU A 59 -7.17 -18.45 14.32
N ARG A 60 -6.27 -17.51 14.59
CA ARG A 60 -5.56 -17.42 15.86
C ARG A 60 -5.96 -16.14 16.58
N ALA A 61 -6.57 -16.28 17.76
CA ALA A 61 -6.75 -15.15 18.66
C ALA A 61 -5.39 -14.75 19.23
N LEU A 62 -5.13 -13.44 19.26
CA LEU A 62 -3.95 -12.94 19.97
C LEU A 62 -4.14 -13.22 21.48
N PRO A 63 -3.12 -13.77 22.18
CA PRO A 63 -3.24 -14.06 23.60
C PRO A 63 -3.57 -12.80 24.40
N ASN A 64 -4.26 -12.95 25.53
CA ASN A 64 -4.65 -11.80 26.35
C ASN A 64 -3.40 -11.00 26.78
N PRO A 65 -3.45 -9.65 26.73
CA PRO A 65 -2.36 -8.81 27.20
C PRO A 65 -1.92 -9.17 28.62
N GLY A 66 -0.62 -9.38 28.80
CA GLY A 66 -0.02 -9.73 30.09
C GLY A 66 -0.01 -11.22 30.43
N SER A 67 -0.60 -12.10 29.61
CA SER A 67 -0.37 -13.55 29.69
C SER A 67 1.09 -13.92 29.37
N GLU A 68 1.53 -15.11 29.78
CA GLU A 68 2.88 -15.61 29.46
C GLU A 68 3.10 -15.70 27.95
N GLU A 69 2.17 -16.32 27.21
CA GLU A 69 2.25 -16.42 25.75
C GLU A 69 2.31 -15.03 25.09
N HIS A 70 1.49 -14.06 25.54
CA HIS A 70 1.56 -12.70 24.99
C HIS A 70 2.94 -12.06 25.20
N ARG A 71 3.55 -12.26 26.38
CA ARG A 71 4.90 -11.73 26.67
C ARG A 71 5.95 -12.37 25.78
N GLU A 72 5.92 -13.68 25.61
CA GLU A 72 6.85 -14.39 24.71
C GLU A 72 6.74 -13.89 23.25
N LEU A 73 5.51 -13.73 22.75
CA LEU A 73 5.29 -13.17 21.41
C LEU A 73 5.78 -11.72 21.33
N THR A 74 5.51 -10.91 22.36
CA THR A 74 5.99 -9.52 22.43
C THR A 74 7.52 -9.48 22.36
N GLU A 75 8.21 -10.29 23.17
CA GLU A 75 9.67 -10.36 23.21
C GLU A 75 10.26 -10.76 21.86
N ALA A 76 9.67 -11.77 21.20
CA ALA A 76 10.08 -12.21 19.87
C ALA A 76 9.91 -11.10 18.81
N GLY A 77 8.78 -10.40 18.83
CA GLY A 77 8.52 -9.28 17.91
C GLY A 77 9.44 -8.09 18.17
N GLU A 78 9.69 -7.74 19.43
CA GLU A 78 10.63 -6.68 19.78
C GLU A 78 12.05 -7.02 19.35
N ALA A 79 12.47 -8.28 19.52
CA ALA A 79 13.79 -8.73 19.06
C ALA A 79 13.92 -8.59 17.53
N ALA A 80 12.87 -8.92 16.77
CA ALA A 80 12.87 -8.74 15.31
C ALA A 80 12.92 -7.26 14.90
N ILE A 81 12.19 -6.38 15.60
CA ILE A 81 12.22 -4.94 15.37
C ILE A 81 13.62 -4.38 15.67
N ARG A 82 14.22 -4.72 16.82
CA ARG A 82 15.58 -4.29 17.19
C ARG A 82 16.64 -4.76 16.19
N ALA A 83 16.44 -5.93 15.60
CA ALA A 83 17.32 -6.46 14.56
C ALA A 83 17.15 -5.76 13.19
N GLY A 84 16.24 -4.79 13.06
CA GLY A 84 15.98 -4.08 11.80
C GLY A 84 15.20 -4.92 10.77
N ARG A 85 14.62 -6.06 11.18
CA ARG A 85 13.94 -7.00 10.29
C ARG A 85 12.51 -6.56 9.91
N VAL A 86 11.94 -5.60 10.64
CA VAL A 86 10.52 -5.21 10.53
C VAL A 86 10.40 -3.78 10.06
N GLY A 87 9.66 -3.57 8.96
CA GLY A 87 9.23 -2.26 8.48
C GLY A 87 7.72 -2.10 8.55
N VAL A 88 7.26 -0.84 8.55
CA VAL A 88 5.84 -0.48 8.47
C VAL A 88 5.53 -0.01 7.05
N LEU A 89 4.44 -0.50 6.47
CA LEU A 89 3.95 -0.09 5.17
C LEU A 89 2.58 0.57 5.27
N MET A 90 2.49 1.82 4.82
CA MET A 90 1.27 2.63 4.88
C MET A 90 0.69 2.83 3.47
N LEU A 91 -0.56 2.40 3.26
CA LEU A 91 -1.28 2.61 2.01
C LEU A 91 -1.94 4.00 2.04
N ALA A 92 -1.36 4.96 1.30
CA ALA A 92 -1.69 6.39 1.34
C ALA A 92 -2.02 6.99 -0.06
N GLY A 93 -2.44 6.15 -1.01
CA GLY A 93 -2.79 6.58 -2.35
C GLY A 93 -4.18 7.18 -2.53
N GLY A 94 -5.02 7.13 -1.50
CA GLY A 94 -6.43 7.52 -1.56
C GLY A 94 -6.65 9.02 -1.35
N MET A 95 -7.54 9.59 -2.17
CA MET A 95 -8.11 10.92 -1.97
C MET A 95 -9.37 10.84 -1.09
N ALA A 96 -9.56 11.82 -0.22
CA ALA A 96 -10.77 11.98 0.57
C ALA A 96 -11.80 12.82 -0.20
N THR A 97 -12.39 12.25 -1.26
CA THR A 97 -13.31 12.97 -2.15
C THR A 97 -14.57 13.48 -1.44
N ARG A 98 -14.99 12.83 -0.35
CA ARG A 98 -16.11 13.29 0.51
C ARG A 98 -15.81 14.56 1.31
N PHE A 99 -14.53 14.92 1.46
CA PHE A 99 -14.05 16.06 2.27
C PHE A 99 -13.37 17.14 1.40
N GLY A 100 -13.82 17.32 0.15
CA GLY A 100 -13.31 18.37 -0.73
C GLY A 100 -12.02 18.01 -1.49
N ALA A 101 -11.78 16.71 -1.71
CA ALA A 101 -10.62 16.21 -2.47
C ALA A 101 -9.25 16.54 -1.84
N VAL A 102 -9.14 16.41 -0.52
CA VAL A 102 -7.85 16.42 0.17
C VAL A 102 -7.17 15.06 0.12
N VAL A 103 -5.84 15.02 0.21
CA VAL A 103 -5.09 13.78 0.39
C VAL A 103 -5.49 13.17 1.73
N LYS A 104 -6.03 11.95 1.73
CA LYS A 104 -6.64 11.36 2.93
C LYS A 104 -5.65 11.24 4.09
N ALA A 105 -4.40 10.87 3.78
CA ALA A 105 -3.33 10.77 4.77
C ALA A 105 -3.03 12.10 5.49
N LEU A 106 -3.24 13.24 4.82
CA LEU A 106 -2.95 14.58 5.35
C LEU A 106 -4.18 15.26 5.96
N ALA A 107 -5.35 14.63 5.90
CA ALA A 107 -6.54 15.15 6.56
C ALA A 107 -6.38 15.02 8.08
N GLU A 108 -6.82 16.05 8.81
CA GLU A 108 -6.86 16.03 10.27
C GLU A 108 -7.74 14.87 10.76
N ALA A 109 -7.17 14.07 11.65
CA ALA A 109 -7.82 12.92 12.25
C ALA A 109 -8.14 13.13 13.73
N TYR A 110 -7.21 13.72 14.50
CA TYR A 110 -7.39 13.97 15.92
C TYR A 110 -6.46 15.06 16.43
N ASP A 111 -6.99 16.02 17.19
CA ASP A 111 -6.23 17.04 17.93
C ASP A 111 -5.19 17.79 17.06
N GLY A 112 -5.62 18.27 15.89
CA GLY A 112 -4.74 18.98 14.95
C GLY A 112 -3.72 18.10 14.21
N LYS A 113 -3.71 16.78 14.43
CA LYS A 113 -2.82 15.82 13.77
C LYS A 113 -3.52 15.10 12.63
N SER A 114 -2.79 14.91 11.52
CA SER A 114 -3.28 14.12 10.40
C SER A 114 -3.22 12.61 10.66
N PHE A 115 -3.89 11.84 9.80
CA PHE A 115 -3.75 10.37 9.82
C PHE A 115 -2.30 9.91 9.69
N LEU A 116 -1.52 10.57 8.82
CA LEU A 116 -0.11 10.27 8.61
C LEU A 116 0.71 10.59 9.86
N ASP A 117 0.46 11.72 10.52
CA ASP A 117 1.18 12.10 11.74
C ASP A 117 1.00 11.06 12.83
N LEU A 118 -0.25 10.63 13.08
CA LEU A 118 -0.55 9.63 14.11
C LEU A 118 0.08 8.27 13.81
N LYS A 119 0.12 7.87 12.53
CA LYS A 119 0.79 6.64 12.08
C LYS A 119 2.31 6.70 12.24
N LEU A 120 2.92 7.84 11.95
CA LEU A 120 4.36 8.05 12.12
C LEU A 120 4.73 8.15 13.61
N GLU A 121 3.90 8.79 14.43
CA GLU A 121 4.08 8.84 15.89
C GLU A 121 4.01 7.45 16.52
N ASP A 122 3.11 6.59 16.05
CA ASP A 122 3.03 5.19 16.48
C ASP A 122 4.34 4.43 16.23
N ALA A 123 4.85 4.49 15.00
CA ALA A 123 6.12 3.88 14.63
C ALA A 123 7.30 4.50 15.42
N ALA A 124 7.33 5.83 15.58
CA ALA A 124 8.37 6.55 16.31
C ALA A 124 8.40 6.17 17.79
N ARG A 125 7.24 6.00 18.41
CA ARG A 125 7.09 5.58 19.80
C ARG A 125 7.67 4.19 20.01
N VAL A 126 7.41 3.25 19.10
CA VAL A 126 7.97 1.90 19.17
C VAL A 126 9.48 1.92 18.92
N ALA A 127 9.93 2.64 17.89
CA ALA A 127 11.35 2.81 17.56
C ALA A 127 12.14 3.38 18.76
N SER A 128 11.63 4.45 19.38
CA SER A 128 12.23 5.08 20.57
C SER A 128 12.24 4.15 21.78
N ARG A 129 11.11 3.48 22.08
CA ARG A 129 10.99 2.55 23.21
C ARG A 129 11.97 1.37 23.10
N LEU A 130 12.29 0.93 21.88
CA LEU A 130 13.16 -0.21 21.63
C LEU A 130 14.60 0.16 21.27
N ASP A 131 14.93 1.46 21.23
CA ASP A 131 16.19 1.98 20.70
C ASP A 131 16.55 1.36 19.33
N ALA A 132 15.56 1.33 18.44
CA ALA A 132 15.61 0.64 17.16
C ALA A 132 15.32 1.59 15.99
N ARG A 133 15.73 1.18 14.78
CA ARG A 133 15.26 1.81 13.54
C ARG A 133 14.08 1.03 12.98
N VAL A 134 13.02 1.74 12.63
CA VAL A 134 11.82 1.16 11.99
C VAL A 134 11.66 1.80 10.61
N PRO A 135 12.04 1.10 9.52
CA PRO A 135 11.79 1.59 8.17
C PRO A 135 10.30 1.79 7.91
N VAL A 136 9.95 2.92 7.31
CA VAL A 136 8.57 3.25 6.96
C VAL A 136 8.47 3.40 5.44
N LEU A 137 7.60 2.61 4.82
CA LEU A 137 7.33 2.64 3.39
C LEU A 137 5.92 3.20 3.19
N ILE A 138 5.79 4.30 2.44
CA ILE A 138 4.50 4.95 2.19
C ILE A 138 4.16 4.80 0.72
N MET A 139 3.07 4.08 0.45
CA MET A 139 2.57 3.92 -0.91
C MET A 139 1.61 5.04 -1.28
N SER A 140 2.05 5.95 -2.15
CA SER A 140 1.27 7.07 -2.68
C SER A 140 0.51 6.70 -3.97
N SER A 141 -0.15 7.67 -4.58
CA SER A 141 -0.61 7.63 -5.97
C SER A 141 -0.18 8.91 -6.70
N PHE A 142 -0.40 9.00 -8.01
CA PHE A 142 -0.13 10.25 -8.73
C PHE A 142 -0.89 11.47 -8.16
N ALA A 143 -2.01 11.24 -7.47
CA ALA A 143 -2.81 12.31 -6.86
C ALA A 143 -2.32 12.69 -5.45
N THR A 144 -1.52 11.84 -4.79
CA THR A 144 -1.09 12.05 -3.39
C THR A 144 0.42 12.22 -3.23
N ASP A 145 1.23 11.78 -4.20
CA ASP A 145 2.69 11.68 -4.08
C ASP A 145 3.37 13.02 -3.75
N GLU A 146 3.05 14.08 -4.49
CA GLU A 146 3.66 15.39 -4.30
C GLU A 146 3.35 15.98 -2.92
N ALA A 147 2.06 15.98 -2.54
CA ALA A 147 1.63 16.51 -1.26
C ALA A 147 2.19 15.70 -0.08
N LEU A 148 2.25 14.37 -0.19
CA LEU A 148 2.87 13.51 0.83
C LEU A 148 4.35 13.82 0.99
N ARG A 149 5.10 13.92 -0.12
CA ARG A 149 6.53 14.27 -0.06
C ARG A 149 6.76 15.66 0.51
N ALA A 150 5.89 16.62 0.20
CA ALA A 150 5.99 17.98 0.74
C ALA A 150 5.66 18.06 2.23
N ALA A 151 4.75 17.21 2.72
CA ALA A 151 4.37 17.16 4.13
C ALA A 151 5.41 16.44 5.00
N LEU A 152 6.17 15.51 4.42
CA LEU A 152 7.25 14.82 5.12
C LEU A 152 8.45 15.77 5.27
N GLY A 153 8.68 16.24 6.49
CA GLY A 153 9.83 17.08 6.84
C GLY A 153 11.16 16.31 6.88
N ASP A 154 12.13 16.87 7.59
CA ASP A 154 13.46 16.26 7.73
C ASP A 154 13.39 14.83 8.28
N THR A 155 14.28 13.98 7.76
CA THR A 155 14.27 12.54 8.04
C THR A 155 14.52 12.26 9.52
N ASN A 156 13.53 11.70 10.21
CA ASN A 156 13.74 11.11 11.53
C ASN A 156 14.68 9.90 11.37
N VAL A 157 15.88 9.96 11.95
CA VAL A 157 16.89 8.90 11.82
C VAL A 157 16.38 7.54 12.31
N ALA A 158 15.49 7.53 13.30
CA ALA A 158 14.83 6.32 13.81
C ALA A 158 13.75 5.78 12.86
N LEU A 159 13.17 6.64 12.00
CA LEU A 159 12.19 6.28 10.98
C LEU A 159 12.72 6.66 9.59
N PRO A 160 13.59 5.84 8.97
CA PRO A 160 13.90 6.06 7.57
C PRO A 160 12.63 5.87 6.74
N ILE A 161 12.07 6.98 6.25
CA ILE A 161 10.82 7.04 5.47
C ILE A 161 11.15 7.02 3.99
N GLU A 162 10.45 6.16 3.25
CA GLU A 162 10.51 6.12 1.80
C GLU A 162 9.11 6.16 1.20
N VAL A 163 8.86 7.16 0.35
CA VAL A 163 7.60 7.27 -0.41
C VAL A 163 7.80 6.69 -1.80
N PHE A 164 6.88 5.82 -2.23
CA PHE A 164 6.82 5.29 -3.59
C PHE A 164 5.39 5.31 -4.11
N ALA A 165 5.22 5.55 -5.41
CA ALA A 165 3.88 5.60 -6.00
C ALA A 165 3.43 4.23 -6.50
N GLN A 166 2.16 3.93 -6.22
CA GLN A 166 1.40 2.88 -6.90
C GLN A 166 1.28 3.17 -8.40
N GLU A 167 0.77 2.22 -9.19
CA GLU A 167 0.69 2.39 -10.64
C GLU A 167 -0.45 3.31 -11.07
N VAL A 168 -0.36 3.77 -12.32
CA VAL A 168 -1.41 4.51 -13.01
C VAL A 168 -1.89 3.72 -14.22
N SER A 169 -3.19 3.78 -14.48
CA SER A 169 -3.78 3.28 -15.72
C SER A 169 -4.80 4.27 -16.27
N LEU A 170 -5.34 3.98 -17.45
CA LEU A 170 -6.30 4.81 -18.16
C LEU A 170 -7.67 4.18 -18.16
N ARG A 171 -8.70 4.99 -17.87
CA ARG A 171 -10.08 4.51 -17.93
C ARG A 171 -10.45 4.16 -19.35
N LEU A 172 -11.24 3.09 -19.49
CA LEU A 172 -11.84 2.68 -20.75
C LEU A 172 -13.33 3.03 -20.76
N THR A 173 -13.86 3.32 -21.94
CA THR A 173 -15.29 3.33 -22.21
C THR A 173 -15.83 1.89 -22.25
N PRO A 174 -17.16 1.67 -22.16
CA PRO A 174 -17.73 0.32 -22.21
C PRO A 174 -17.40 -0.48 -23.48
N ASP A 175 -17.17 0.21 -24.60
CA ASP A 175 -16.73 -0.36 -25.88
C ASP A 175 -15.20 -0.53 -25.96
N GLY A 176 -14.46 -0.28 -24.87
CA GLY A 176 -13.03 -0.51 -24.77
C GLY A 176 -12.13 0.57 -25.38
N ALA A 177 -12.67 1.71 -25.79
CA ALA A 177 -11.87 2.86 -26.20
C ALA A 177 -11.31 3.60 -24.97
N LEU A 178 -10.27 4.43 -25.16
CA LEU A 178 -9.75 5.28 -24.09
C LEU A 178 -10.78 6.35 -23.71
N HIS A 179 -11.10 6.45 -22.43
CA HIS A 179 -11.99 7.49 -21.93
C HIS A 179 -11.29 8.85 -21.93
N ARG A 180 -11.98 9.85 -22.48
CA ARG A 180 -11.57 11.25 -22.48
C ARG A 180 -12.64 12.09 -21.79
N ASP A 181 -12.21 13.12 -21.08
CA ASP A 181 -13.12 14.09 -20.47
C ASP A 181 -13.71 15.06 -21.51
N ALA A 182 -14.53 16.01 -21.05
CA ALA A 182 -15.16 17.02 -21.91
C ALA A 182 -14.15 17.93 -22.64
N GLY A 183 -12.91 18.03 -22.13
CA GLY A 183 -11.81 18.77 -22.76
C GLY A 183 -10.95 17.90 -23.70
N GLY A 184 -11.27 16.62 -23.85
CA GLY A 184 -10.52 15.67 -24.68
C GLY A 184 -9.28 15.08 -23.99
N ALA A 185 -9.03 15.40 -22.71
CA ALA A 185 -7.90 14.87 -21.96
C ALA A 185 -8.16 13.42 -21.55
N LEU A 186 -7.10 12.60 -21.53
CA LEU A 186 -7.21 11.22 -21.04
C LEU A 186 -7.56 11.21 -19.55
N SER A 187 -8.29 10.18 -19.11
CA SER A 187 -8.70 10.03 -17.72
C SER A 187 -7.86 8.96 -17.00
N PRO A 188 -6.80 9.36 -16.27
CA PRO A 188 -6.01 8.44 -15.48
C PRO A 188 -6.72 8.04 -14.18
N TYR A 189 -6.38 6.88 -13.66
CA TYR A 189 -6.79 6.42 -12.33
C TYR A 189 -5.66 5.62 -11.68
N ALA A 190 -5.60 5.68 -10.35
CA ALA A 190 -4.68 4.86 -9.57
C ALA A 190 -5.22 3.42 -9.53
N THR A 191 -4.36 2.44 -9.75
CA THR A 191 -4.75 1.02 -9.92
C THR A 191 -5.19 0.32 -8.63
N GLY A 192 -5.14 1.02 -7.50
CA GLY A 192 -5.58 0.53 -6.20
C GLY A 192 -4.50 -0.31 -5.53
N HIS A 193 -4.64 -0.49 -4.21
CA HIS A 193 -3.58 -1.07 -3.37
C HIS A 193 -3.19 -2.53 -3.69
N GLY A 194 -3.93 -3.21 -4.57
CA GLY A 194 -3.56 -4.55 -5.05
C GLY A 194 -2.30 -4.57 -5.92
N ASP A 195 -1.84 -3.41 -6.41
CA ASP A 195 -0.60 -3.28 -7.17
C ASP A 195 0.67 -3.17 -6.30
N LEU A 196 0.51 -3.20 -4.96
CA LEU A 196 1.57 -2.94 -4.00
C LEU A 196 2.88 -3.68 -4.34
N THR A 197 2.81 -4.98 -4.61
CA THR A 197 4.00 -5.80 -4.86
C THR A 197 4.74 -5.37 -6.13
N PHE A 198 4.02 -4.97 -7.18
CA PHE A 198 4.59 -4.46 -8.42
C PHE A 198 5.19 -3.08 -8.23
N ALA A 199 4.45 -2.16 -7.60
CA ALA A 199 4.88 -0.80 -7.34
C ALA A 199 6.12 -0.74 -6.42
N LEU A 200 6.13 -1.56 -5.35
CA LEU A 200 7.22 -1.64 -4.40
C LEU A 200 8.50 -2.23 -5.02
N ARG A 201 8.35 -3.18 -5.95
CA ARG A 201 9.47 -3.71 -6.72
C ARG A 201 10.00 -2.69 -7.72
N ARG A 202 9.12 -2.04 -8.50
CA ARG A 202 9.49 -1.04 -9.52
C ARG A 202 10.24 0.14 -8.90
N SER A 203 9.80 0.63 -7.75
CA SER A 203 10.41 1.79 -7.09
C SER A 203 11.83 1.54 -6.56
N GLY A 204 12.23 0.26 -6.45
CA GLY A 204 13.46 -0.15 -5.78
C GLY A 204 13.37 -0.12 -4.25
N ALA A 205 12.23 0.29 -3.69
CA ALA A 205 11.99 0.32 -2.23
C ALA A 205 12.15 -1.07 -1.62
N LEU A 206 11.60 -2.10 -2.29
CA LEU A 206 11.76 -3.49 -1.86
C LEU A 206 13.23 -3.90 -1.75
N ARG A 207 14.02 -3.58 -2.78
CA ARG A 207 15.45 -3.92 -2.83
C ARG A 207 16.19 -3.23 -1.69
N ARG A 208 15.99 -1.92 -1.50
CA ARG A 208 16.62 -1.16 -0.41
C ARG A 208 16.23 -1.68 0.97
N PHE A 209 14.95 -2.02 1.17
CA PHE A 209 14.45 -2.60 2.41
C PHE A 209 15.15 -3.93 2.73
N VAL A 210 15.21 -4.84 1.75
CA VAL A 210 15.86 -6.15 1.90
C VAL A 210 17.38 -6.02 2.08
N ASP A 211 18.04 -5.17 1.30
CA ASP A 211 19.49 -4.96 1.39
C ASP A 211 19.90 -4.34 2.75
N ALA A 212 18.98 -3.64 3.42
CA ALA A 212 19.14 -3.12 4.78
C ALA A 212 18.83 -4.15 5.89
N GLY A 213 18.50 -5.39 5.55
CA GLY A 213 18.17 -6.47 6.50
C GLY A 213 16.68 -6.62 6.80
N GLY A 214 15.80 -5.89 6.10
CA GLY A 214 14.36 -6.00 6.22
C GLY A 214 13.81 -7.33 5.69
N GLU A 215 12.90 -7.94 6.44
CA GLU A 215 12.29 -9.24 6.11
C GLU A 215 10.75 -9.20 6.15
N LEU A 216 10.18 -8.41 7.07
CA LEU A 216 8.75 -8.36 7.33
C LEU A 216 8.21 -6.93 7.18
N LEU A 217 7.07 -6.80 6.49
CA LEU A 217 6.33 -5.55 6.38
C LEU A 217 4.98 -5.67 7.07
N LEU A 218 4.75 -4.85 8.09
CA LEU A 218 3.42 -4.64 8.66
C LEU A 218 2.67 -3.62 7.81
N MET A 219 1.70 -4.08 7.03
CA MET A 219 0.92 -3.24 6.10
C MET A 219 -0.41 -2.80 6.72
N SER A 220 -0.75 -1.52 6.60
CA SER A 220 -2.09 -1.03 6.92
C SER A 220 -2.54 0.13 6.02
N ASN A 221 -3.86 0.30 5.88
CA ASN A 221 -4.42 1.53 5.34
C ASN A 221 -4.13 2.70 6.28
N VAL A 222 -3.77 3.86 5.72
CA VAL A 222 -3.39 5.04 6.52
C VAL A 222 -4.50 5.52 7.46
N ASP A 223 -5.76 5.31 7.08
CA ASP A 223 -6.93 5.69 7.88
C ASP A 223 -7.31 4.70 8.98
N ASN A 224 -6.71 3.50 8.99
CA ASN A 224 -6.91 2.53 10.06
C ASN A 224 -5.98 2.83 11.24
N LEU A 225 -6.30 3.83 12.05
CA LEU A 225 -5.45 4.26 13.19
C LEU A 225 -5.29 3.21 14.29
N VAL A 226 -6.15 2.19 14.35
CA VAL A 226 -6.02 1.11 15.34
C VAL A 226 -5.03 0.02 14.92
N ALA A 227 -4.66 -0.05 13.64
CA ALA A 227 -3.54 -0.87 13.18
C ALA A 227 -2.22 -0.19 13.59
N THR A 228 -1.66 -0.62 14.70
CA THR A 228 -0.41 -0.09 15.28
C THR A 228 0.73 -1.09 15.09
N LEU A 229 1.98 -0.64 15.21
CA LEU A 229 3.13 -1.53 15.27
C LEU A 229 3.17 -2.24 16.63
N ASP A 230 2.40 -3.32 16.73
CA ASP A 230 2.34 -4.18 17.93
C ASP A 230 3.36 -5.33 17.84
N PRO A 231 4.40 -5.37 18.71
CA PRO A 231 5.35 -6.48 18.73
C PRO A 231 4.71 -7.85 18.99
N ALA A 232 3.60 -7.94 19.72
CA ALA A 232 2.92 -9.21 19.96
C ALA A 232 2.36 -9.78 18.65
N VAL A 233 1.82 -8.94 17.77
CA VAL A 233 1.35 -9.33 16.43
C VAL A 233 2.51 -9.78 15.55
N ILE A 234 3.63 -9.04 15.58
CA ILE A 234 4.87 -9.44 14.87
C ILE A 234 5.36 -10.81 15.36
N GLY A 235 5.43 -11.01 16.68
CA GLY A 235 5.81 -12.29 17.26
C GLY A 235 4.86 -13.42 16.88
N ALA A 236 3.56 -13.17 16.89
CA ALA A 236 2.55 -14.14 16.47
C ALA A 236 2.73 -14.57 15.01
N HIS A 237 3.02 -13.61 14.12
CA HIS A 237 3.33 -13.89 12.72
C HIS A 237 4.59 -14.75 12.58
N LEU A 238 5.68 -14.37 13.26
CA LEU A 238 6.94 -15.11 13.24
C LEU A 238 6.78 -16.54 13.76
N ALA A 239 6.07 -16.72 14.88
CA ALA A 239 5.77 -18.04 15.46
C ALA A 239 4.89 -18.90 14.54
N GLY A 240 3.99 -18.26 13.77
CA GLY A 240 3.13 -18.94 12.80
C GLY A 240 3.84 -19.42 11.54
N GLY A 241 5.02 -18.87 11.22
CA GLY A 241 5.80 -19.25 10.04
C GLY A 241 5.07 -19.06 8.70
N LYS A 242 4.08 -18.15 8.66
CA LYS A 242 3.27 -17.88 7.46
C LYS A 242 3.93 -16.81 6.61
N VAL A 243 3.64 -16.81 5.31
CA VAL A 243 4.11 -15.75 4.39
C VAL A 243 3.27 -14.48 4.56
N VAL A 244 1.98 -14.63 4.86
CA VAL A 244 1.05 -13.53 5.09
C VAL A 244 0.15 -13.89 6.28
N THR A 245 -0.06 -12.94 7.18
CA THR A 245 -1.07 -12.98 8.23
C THR A 245 -1.97 -11.78 8.05
N ALA A 246 -3.29 -11.98 8.17
CA ALA A 246 -4.27 -10.90 8.13
C ALA A 246 -4.92 -10.75 9.51
N GLU A 247 -4.88 -9.54 10.06
CA GLU A 247 -5.63 -9.20 11.26
C GLU A 247 -7.10 -8.99 10.90
N VAL A 248 -7.99 -9.60 11.69
CA VAL A 248 -9.44 -9.52 11.52
C VAL A 248 -10.08 -9.12 12.84
N ALA A 249 -11.17 -8.36 12.77
CA ALA A 249 -12.00 -8.03 13.92
C ALA A 249 -13.36 -8.74 13.78
N PRO A 250 -13.98 -9.17 14.91
CA PRO A 250 -15.32 -9.78 14.91
C PRO A 250 -16.43 -8.78 14.56
#